data_AF-D6VAI0-F1
#
_entry.id   AF-D6VAI0-F1
#
_cell.length_a   1.000
_cell.length_b   1.000
_cell.length_c   1.000
_cell.angle_alpha   90.00
_cell.angle_beta   90.00
_cell.angle_gamma   90.00
#
_symmetry.space_group_name_H-M   'P 1'
#
loop_
_entity.id
_entity.type
_entity.pdbx_description
1 polymer ?
#
loop_
_entity_poly.entity_id
_entity_poly.type
_entity_poly.pdbx_seq_one_letter_code
_entity_poly.pdbx_strand_id
1 'polypeptide(L)'
;MIVRQFISWVRTAPVGERAEATRALARAWLISDLSQDDRIAAEGALLMLLDDASPLVRQAMSEVFAAEADAPPAIVAALAADQPDIALPVLEFSPLLIDADLVDLVATGCPQVQCAVARRAELPVSVAAALAEVGDAAAVLELIENPGVTLAPFSLERIVERHGDLAVIREQLLQRENLPASVRLALAAKVSATLARFAAARDWITPDRASRLAAEATERSLLDIASLSQGEELANLIHHLRESGQLNAGLVLRALLSGNAGLFEAALVELSGLPPRRVAALAYGRGAGLDALLTKAGFPASTVPAFRAAVAAILEIGFVDTQDGIVRLQRRMVERVLTQCESEVTSAHDPLLVLLRRFAVEAAREDARLFCDETATQIDAQRFVQMIEDAAPVEDDCSYDEMMAEDDEDIVFVDSPPLAPRLDDENEFSYESEFDDYAPLDENYAASNDEYAVIEGLDAEIAQIVRERIAA
;
A
#
# COMPACT_ATOMS: atom_id res chain seq x y z
N MET A 1 -22.95 -54.36 7.63
CA MET A 1 -24.42 -54.28 7.87
C MET A 1 -24.86 -52.86 8.26
N ILE A 2 -24.03 -52.13 9.03
CA ILE A 2 -24.31 -50.79 9.57
C ILE A 2 -24.59 -49.74 8.49
N VAL A 3 -23.79 -49.68 7.41
CA VAL A 3 -23.96 -48.64 6.36
C VAL A 3 -25.30 -48.73 5.63
N ARG A 4 -25.83 -49.94 5.38
CA ARG A 4 -27.17 -50.08 4.75
C ARG A 4 -28.29 -49.59 5.65
N GLN A 5 -28.18 -49.80 6.96
CA GLN A 5 -29.14 -49.29 7.94
C GLN A 5 -29.04 -47.77 8.05
N PHE A 6 -27.82 -47.25 8.07
CA PHE A 6 -27.54 -45.81 8.05
C PHE A 6 -28.19 -45.14 6.82
N ILE A 7 -27.94 -45.64 5.62
CA ILE A 7 -28.53 -45.09 4.37
C ILE A 7 -30.06 -45.14 4.40
N SER A 8 -30.65 -46.22 4.92
CA SER A 8 -32.11 -46.32 5.05
C SER A 8 -32.68 -45.32 6.04
N TRP A 9 -31.97 -45.05 7.14
CA TRP A 9 -32.41 -44.11 8.18
C TRP A 9 -32.25 -42.66 7.75
N VAL A 10 -31.11 -42.31 7.12
CA VAL A 10 -30.81 -40.96 6.59
C VAL A 10 -31.95 -40.48 5.68
N ARG A 11 -32.56 -41.36 4.89
CA ARG A 11 -33.68 -40.99 3.99
C ARG A 11 -34.93 -40.46 4.71
N THR A 12 -35.11 -40.78 5.98
CA THR A 12 -36.32 -40.43 6.76
C THR A 12 -36.04 -39.56 7.99
N ALA A 13 -34.76 -39.41 8.36
CA ALA A 13 -34.37 -38.69 9.56
C ALA A 13 -34.52 -37.17 9.41
N PRO A 14 -34.85 -36.44 10.51
CA PRO A 14 -34.83 -34.98 10.54
C PRO A 14 -33.45 -34.41 10.18
N VAL A 15 -33.44 -33.19 9.63
CA VAL A 15 -32.22 -32.54 9.12
C VAL A 15 -31.11 -32.47 10.19
N GLY A 16 -31.45 -32.05 11.41
CA GLY A 16 -30.47 -31.93 12.50
C GLY A 16 -29.82 -33.27 12.86
N GLU A 17 -30.61 -34.35 12.92
CA GLU A 17 -30.08 -35.69 13.18
C GLU A 17 -29.19 -36.18 12.04
N ARG A 18 -29.55 -35.90 10.78
CA ARG A 18 -28.71 -36.23 9.63
C ARG A 18 -27.38 -35.50 9.66
N ALA A 19 -27.39 -34.20 9.98
CA ALA A 19 -26.18 -33.40 10.08
C ALA A 19 -25.26 -33.91 11.19
N GLU A 20 -25.80 -34.21 12.38
CA GLU A 20 -25.04 -34.75 13.50
C GLU A 20 -24.44 -36.13 13.17
N ALA A 21 -25.24 -37.01 12.57
CA ALA A 21 -24.78 -38.33 12.18
C ALA A 21 -23.72 -38.28 11.05
N THR A 22 -23.86 -37.32 10.14
CA THR A 22 -22.86 -37.04 9.08
C THR A 22 -21.55 -36.55 9.68
N ARG A 23 -21.61 -35.61 10.63
CA ARG A 23 -20.44 -35.14 11.39
C ARG A 23 -19.75 -36.29 12.11
N ALA A 24 -20.52 -37.15 12.79
CA ALA A 24 -19.99 -38.31 13.49
C ALA A 24 -19.33 -39.31 12.54
N LEU A 25 -19.93 -39.58 11.38
CA LEU A 25 -19.38 -40.48 10.37
C LEU A 25 -18.09 -39.91 9.75
N ALA A 26 -18.07 -38.62 9.41
CA ALA A 26 -16.89 -37.93 8.87
C ALA A 26 -15.72 -37.97 9.87
N ARG A 27 -15.99 -37.69 11.15
CA ARG A 27 -14.97 -37.81 12.20
C ARG A 27 -14.48 -39.24 12.36
N ALA A 28 -15.40 -40.21 12.39
CA ALA A 28 -15.03 -41.62 12.48
C ALA A 28 -14.15 -42.06 11.32
N TRP A 29 -14.42 -41.56 10.10
CA TRP A 29 -13.60 -41.85 8.93
C TRP A 29 -12.15 -41.35 9.07
N LEU A 30 -11.94 -40.20 9.73
CA LEU A 30 -10.61 -39.63 9.96
C LEU A 30 -9.84 -40.34 11.08
N ILE A 31 -10.46 -40.49 12.26
CA ILE A 31 -9.72 -40.82 13.49
C ILE A 31 -9.89 -42.26 13.96
N SER A 32 -10.89 -43.00 13.45
CA SER A 32 -11.18 -44.36 13.94
C SER A 32 -10.42 -45.41 13.16
N ASP A 33 -10.05 -46.50 13.85
CA ASP A 33 -9.43 -47.68 13.25
C ASP A 33 -10.49 -48.55 12.54
N LEU A 34 -10.95 -48.06 11.38
CA LEU A 34 -11.91 -48.76 10.54
C LEU A 34 -11.22 -49.84 9.70
N SER A 35 -11.87 -50.99 9.56
CA SER A 35 -11.47 -51.97 8.55
C SER A 35 -11.51 -51.35 7.14
N GLN A 36 -10.71 -51.87 6.20
CA GLN A 36 -10.70 -51.33 4.83
C GLN A 36 -12.10 -51.33 4.20
N ASP A 37 -12.87 -52.39 4.41
CA ASP A 37 -14.24 -52.52 3.90
C ASP A 37 -15.18 -51.49 4.55
N ASP A 38 -15.06 -51.24 5.86
CA ASP A 38 -15.87 -50.23 6.56
C ASP A 38 -15.48 -48.81 6.16
N ARG A 39 -14.18 -48.54 5.92
CA ARG A 39 -13.70 -47.24 5.45
C ARG A 39 -14.23 -46.93 4.05
N ILE A 40 -14.19 -47.90 3.14
CA ILE A 40 -14.79 -47.78 1.80
C ILE A 40 -16.30 -47.55 1.90
N ALA A 41 -17.00 -48.28 2.77
CA ALA A 41 -18.44 -48.14 2.95
C ALA A 41 -18.83 -46.79 3.58
N ALA A 42 -18.04 -46.28 4.53
CA ALA A 42 -18.21 -44.97 5.13
C ALA A 42 -17.97 -43.84 4.11
N GLU A 43 -16.89 -43.92 3.33
CA GLU A 43 -16.63 -42.96 2.24
C GLU A 43 -17.76 -42.94 1.21
N GLY A 44 -18.26 -44.12 0.80
CA GLY A 44 -19.40 -44.22 -0.11
C GLY A 44 -20.69 -43.60 0.46
N ALA A 45 -20.90 -43.67 1.77
CA ALA A 45 -22.02 -43.01 2.42
C ALA A 45 -21.85 -41.48 2.50
N LEU A 46 -20.64 -40.99 2.77
CA LEU A 46 -20.32 -39.56 2.76
C LEU A 46 -20.44 -38.96 1.34
N LEU A 47 -19.99 -39.68 0.31
CA LEU A 47 -20.17 -39.29 -1.08
C LEU A 47 -21.65 -39.15 -1.45
N MET A 48 -22.51 -40.06 -0.98
CA MET A 48 -23.96 -39.94 -1.17
C MET A 48 -24.54 -38.71 -0.42
N LEU A 49 -23.99 -38.36 0.74
CA LEU A 49 -24.45 -37.22 1.54
C LEU A 49 -24.05 -35.85 0.95
N LEU A 50 -23.11 -35.82 -0.01
CA LEU A 50 -22.84 -34.62 -0.81
C LEU A 50 -24.06 -34.18 -1.62
N ASP A 51 -24.98 -35.10 -1.91
CA ASP A 51 -26.23 -34.80 -2.60
C ASP A 51 -27.42 -34.58 -1.63
N ASP A 52 -27.19 -34.44 -0.31
CA ASP A 52 -28.28 -34.15 0.64
C ASP A 52 -28.88 -32.77 0.32
N ALA A 53 -30.22 -32.70 0.29
CA ALA A 53 -30.95 -31.48 -0.04
C ALA A 53 -30.72 -30.35 0.98
N SER A 54 -30.35 -30.68 2.23
CA SER A 54 -30.09 -29.68 3.26
C SER A 54 -28.61 -29.25 3.27
N PRO A 55 -28.31 -27.95 3.20
CA PRO A 55 -26.95 -27.45 3.30
C PRO A 55 -26.31 -27.75 4.66
N LEU A 56 -27.10 -27.87 5.74
CA LEU A 56 -26.58 -28.18 7.08
C LEU A 56 -25.87 -29.54 7.13
N VAL A 57 -26.34 -30.51 6.36
CA VAL A 57 -25.73 -31.86 6.31
C VAL A 57 -24.39 -31.81 5.59
N ARG A 58 -24.31 -31.04 4.50
CA ARG A 58 -23.08 -30.87 3.72
C ARG A 58 -22.06 -29.99 4.45
N GLN A 59 -22.53 -28.95 5.12
CA GLN A 59 -21.71 -28.10 6.00
C GLN A 59 -21.08 -28.92 7.13
N ALA A 60 -21.79 -29.88 7.71
CA ALA A 60 -21.24 -30.77 8.73
C ALA A 60 -20.04 -31.60 8.23
N MET A 61 -19.97 -31.92 6.93
CA MET A 61 -18.79 -32.54 6.32
C MET A 61 -17.66 -31.52 6.12
N SER A 62 -18.00 -30.33 5.62
CA SER A 62 -17.04 -29.22 5.42
C SER A 62 -16.31 -28.87 6.72
N GLU A 63 -17.03 -28.67 7.81
CA GLU A 63 -16.45 -28.37 9.14
C GLU A 63 -15.47 -29.43 9.63
N VAL A 64 -15.67 -30.70 9.26
CA VAL A 64 -14.82 -31.82 9.68
C VAL A 64 -13.61 -31.99 8.77
N PHE A 65 -13.78 -31.86 7.46
CA PHE A 65 -12.73 -32.13 6.48
C PHE A 65 -11.92 -30.90 6.07
N ALA A 66 -12.38 -29.69 6.39
CA ALA A 66 -11.81 -28.44 5.88
C ALA A 66 -10.30 -28.31 6.07
N ALA A 67 -9.75 -28.66 7.23
CA ALA A 67 -8.33 -28.48 7.53
C ALA A 67 -7.52 -29.79 7.48
N GLU A 68 -8.13 -30.90 7.08
CA GLU A 68 -7.57 -32.24 7.26
C GLU A 68 -6.83 -32.73 6.00
N ALA A 69 -5.55 -33.06 6.14
CA ALA A 69 -4.72 -33.55 5.02
C ALA A 69 -5.08 -34.97 4.58
N ASP A 70 -5.66 -35.78 5.48
CA ASP A 70 -6.06 -37.15 5.18
C ASP A 70 -7.49 -37.25 4.62
N ALA A 71 -8.21 -36.11 4.47
CA ALA A 71 -9.59 -36.09 4.01
C ALA A 71 -9.76 -36.70 2.60
N PRO A 72 -10.93 -37.30 2.28
CA PRO A 72 -11.16 -37.88 0.95
C PRO A 72 -11.13 -36.80 -0.14
N PRO A 73 -10.20 -36.85 -1.12
CA PRO A 73 -10.03 -35.76 -2.08
C PRO A 73 -11.28 -35.45 -2.90
N ALA A 74 -12.05 -36.48 -3.27
CA ALA A 74 -13.29 -36.31 -4.02
C ALA A 74 -14.37 -35.55 -3.23
N ILE A 75 -14.42 -35.74 -1.91
CA ILE A 75 -15.36 -35.04 -1.03
C ILE A 75 -14.93 -33.58 -0.87
N VAL A 76 -13.65 -33.34 -0.64
CA VAL A 76 -13.09 -31.98 -0.52
C VAL A 76 -13.33 -31.17 -1.79
N ALA A 77 -13.07 -31.74 -2.96
CA ALA A 77 -13.31 -31.09 -4.24
C ALA A 77 -14.80 -30.74 -4.44
N ALA A 78 -15.72 -31.63 -4.06
CA ALA A 78 -17.15 -31.38 -4.16
C ALA A 78 -17.61 -30.28 -3.20
N LEU A 79 -17.13 -30.28 -1.95
CA LEU A 79 -17.47 -29.26 -0.97
C LEU A 79 -16.92 -27.87 -1.36
N ALA A 80 -15.72 -27.81 -1.94
CA ALA A 80 -15.12 -26.55 -2.43
C ALA A 80 -15.91 -25.91 -3.59
N ALA A 81 -16.65 -26.71 -4.37
CA ALA A 81 -17.49 -26.26 -5.48
C ALA A 81 -18.96 -26.03 -5.10
N ASP A 82 -19.31 -26.19 -3.82
CA ASP A 82 -20.67 -26.01 -3.31
C ASP A 82 -21.02 -24.52 -3.09
N GLN A 83 -22.21 -24.24 -2.55
CA GLN A 83 -22.60 -22.88 -2.15
C GLN A 83 -21.65 -22.32 -1.07
N PRO A 84 -21.51 -20.98 -0.97
CA PRO A 84 -20.49 -20.34 -0.12
C PRO A 84 -20.45 -20.86 1.32
N ASP A 85 -21.58 -20.95 2.02
CA ASP A 85 -21.62 -21.38 3.43
C ASP A 85 -20.95 -22.75 3.70
N ILE A 86 -20.85 -23.60 2.67
CA ILE A 86 -20.21 -24.92 2.73
C ILE A 86 -18.77 -24.85 2.18
N ALA A 87 -18.54 -24.09 1.11
CA ALA A 87 -17.26 -24.03 0.45
C ALA A 87 -16.20 -23.25 1.24
N LEU A 88 -16.58 -22.17 1.94
CA LEU A 88 -15.63 -21.24 2.56
C LEU A 88 -14.62 -21.92 3.50
N PRO A 89 -15.01 -22.80 4.45
CA PRO A 89 -14.04 -23.48 5.31
C PRO A 89 -13.02 -24.31 4.51
N VAL A 90 -13.48 -25.01 3.47
CA VAL A 90 -12.61 -25.83 2.63
C VAL A 90 -11.64 -24.96 1.83
N LEU A 91 -12.14 -23.87 1.24
CA LEU A 91 -11.33 -22.92 0.47
C LEU A 91 -10.28 -22.22 1.32
N GLU A 92 -10.59 -21.91 2.58
CA GLU A 92 -9.69 -21.20 3.48
C GLU A 92 -8.64 -22.12 4.12
N PHE A 93 -9.01 -23.36 4.47
CA PHE A 93 -8.16 -24.22 5.30
C PHE A 93 -7.61 -25.47 4.62
N SER A 94 -8.18 -25.92 3.49
CA SER A 94 -7.81 -27.24 2.95
C SER A 94 -6.43 -27.24 2.30
N PRO A 95 -5.55 -28.18 2.68
CA PRO A 95 -4.25 -28.37 2.03
C PRO A 95 -4.36 -29.21 0.74
N LEU A 96 -5.54 -29.75 0.41
CA LEU A 96 -5.73 -30.68 -0.70
C LEU A 96 -6.11 -29.99 -2.01
N LEU A 97 -6.40 -28.69 -1.98
CA LEU A 97 -6.73 -27.90 -3.16
C LEU A 97 -5.46 -27.50 -3.90
N ILE A 98 -5.39 -27.82 -5.18
CA ILE A 98 -4.28 -27.42 -6.05
C ILE A 98 -4.48 -26.00 -6.58
N ASP A 99 -3.39 -25.34 -6.94
CA ASP A 99 -3.39 -23.98 -7.50
C ASP A 99 -4.39 -23.79 -8.64
N ALA A 100 -4.48 -24.76 -9.57
CA ALA A 100 -5.36 -24.67 -10.72
C ALA A 100 -6.85 -24.58 -10.32
N ASP A 101 -7.26 -25.40 -9.35
CA ASP A 101 -8.63 -25.41 -8.84
C ASP A 101 -8.94 -24.08 -8.12
N LEU A 102 -7.99 -23.58 -7.32
CA LEU A 102 -8.14 -22.29 -6.64
C LEU A 102 -8.25 -21.13 -7.64
N VAL A 103 -7.46 -21.14 -8.72
CA VAL A 103 -7.52 -20.13 -9.79
C VAL A 103 -8.89 -20.15 -10.48
N ASP A 104 -9.42 -21.33 -10.82
CA ASP A 104 -10.73 -21.48 -11.45
C ASP A 104 -11.88 -21.03 -10.52
N LEU A 105 -11.77 -21.35 -9.23
CA LEU A 105 -12.72 -20.91 -8.20
C LEU A 105 -12.66 -19.39 -7.97
N VAL A 106 -11.48 -18.78 -8.01
CA VAL A 106 -11.34 -17.31 -7.97
C VAL A 106 -11.96 -16.65 -9.21
N ALA A 107 -11.78 -17.26 -10.39
CA ALA A 107 -12.25 -16.69 -11.65
C ALA A 107 -13.78 -16.73 -11.82
N THR A 108 -14.44 -17.76 -11.28
CA THR A 108 -15.90 -17.95 -11.40
C THR A 108 -16.68 -17.68 -10.11
N GLY A 109 -15.97 -17.60 -8.97
CA GLY A 109 -16.54 -17.47 -7.65
C GLY A 109 -17.09 -16.09 -7.34
N CYS A 110 -18.01 -16.04 -6.37
CA CYS A 110 -18.51 -14.79 -5.81
C CYS A 110 -17.48 -14.15 -4.85
N PRO A 111 -17.67 -12.89 -4.43
CA PRO A 111 -16.72 -12.20 -3.55
C PRO A 111 -16.39 -12.96 -2.26
N GLN A 112 -17.36 -13.65 -1.65
CA GLN A 112 -17.12 -14.46 -0.44
C GLN A 112 -16.09 -15.57 -0.69
N VAL A 113 -16.21 -16.29 -1.81
CA VAL A 113 -15.28 -17.35 -2.23
C VAL A 113 -13.89 -16.77 -2.42
N GLN A 114 -13.78 -15.63 -3.12
CA GLN A 114 -12.50 -14.96 -3.34
C GLN A 114 -11.85 -14.51 -2.02
N CYS A 115 -12.62 -13.98 -1.06
CA CYS A 115 -12.11 -13.61 0.27
C CYS A 115 -11.59 -14.82 1.05
N ALA A 116 -12.29 -15.96 1.05
CA ALA A 116 -11.81 -17.17 1.72
C ALA A 116 -10.49 -17.68 1.10
N VAL A 117 -10.38 -17.64 -0.22
CA VAL A 117 -9.11 -17.99 -0.90
C VAL A 117 -8.01 -16.98 -0.53
N ALA A 118 -8.32 -15.68 -0.46
CA ALA A 118 -7.36 -14.64 -0.10
C ALA A 118 -6.85 -14.75 1.35
N ARG A 119 -7.66 -15.28 2.28
CA ARG A 119 -7.31 -15.48 3.70
C ARG A 119 -6.51 -16.75 4.00
N ARG A 120 -6.26 -17.60 2.99
CA ARG A 120 -5.44 -18.81 3.17
C ARG A 120 -4.08 -18.45 3.78
N ALA A 121 -3.64 -19.23 4.77
CA ALA A 121 -2.35 -19.03 5.44
C ALA A 121 -1.16 -19.17 4.46
N GLU A 122 -1.25 -20.13 3.55
CA GLU A 122 -0.33 -20.31 2.43
C GLU A 122 -1.09 -20.13 1.12
N LEU A 123 -0.76 -19.04 0.40
CA LEU A 123 -1.37 -18.73 -0.89
C LEU A 123 -0.31 -18.73 -1.99
N PRO A 124 -0.42 -19.62 -2.99
CA PRO A 124 0.49 -19.64 -4.12
C PRO A 124 0.48 -18.32 -4.92
N VAL A 125 1.63 -17.93 -5.45
CA VAL A 125 1.80 -16.69 -6.23
C VAL A 125 0.87 -16.65 -7.46
N SER A 126 0.59 -17.82 -8.07
CA SER A 126 -0.35 -18.00 -9.17
C SER A 126 -1.78 -17.59 -8.79
N VAL A 127 -2.25 -18.02 -7.62
CA VAL A 127 -3.58 -17.71 -7.09
C VAL A 127 -3.66 -16.24 -6.65
N ALA A 128 -2.61 -15.73 -6.00
CA ALA A 128 -2.52 -14.31 -5.65
C ALA A 128 -2.57 -13.40 -6.89
N ALA A 129 -1.90 -13.79 -7.98
CA ALA A 129 -1.99 -13.09 -9.27
C ALA A 129 -3.39 -13.16 -9.88
N ALA A 130 -4.09 -14.30 -9.78
CA ALA A 130 -5.49 -14.40 -10.21
C ALA A 130 -6.40 -13.47 -9.40
N LEU A 131 -6.27 -13.42 -8.07
CA LEU A 131 -7.01 -12.49 -7.23
C LEU A 131 -6.71 -11.01 -7.58
N ALA A 132 -5.46 -10.67 -7.87
CA ALA A 132 -5.10 -9.34 -8.36
C ALA A 132 -5.79 -9.01 -9.71
N GLU A 133 -5.89 -9.99 -10.61
CA GLU A 133 -6.44 -9.82 -11.96
C GLU A 133 -7.97 -9.72 -11.99
N VAL A 134 -8.69 -10.58 -11.26
CA VAL A 134 -10.16 -10.67 -11.34
C VAL A 134 -10.88 -10.47 -10.01
N GLY A 135 -10.17 -10.53 -8.87
CA GLY A 135 -10.77 -10.41 -7.55
C GLY A 135 -11.49 -9.09 -7.32
N ASP A 136 -12.57 -9.14 -6.55
CA ASP A 136 -13.30 -7.97 -6.08
C ASP A 136 -12.46 -7.16 -5.07
N ALA A 137 -12.85 -5.90 -4.83
CA ALA A 137 -12.13 -5.01 -3.92
C ALA A 137 -12.01 -5.60 -2.50
N ALA A 138 -13.05 -6.27 -1.99
CA ALA A 138 -13.01 -6.90 -0.68
C ALA A 138 -11.98 -8.03 -0.60
N ALA A 139 -11.92 -8.89 -1.62
CA ALA A 139 -10.95 -9.99 -1.67
C ALA A 139 -9.51 -9.50 -1.90
N VAL A 140 -9.33 -8.42 -2.67
CA VAL A 140 -8.02 -7.79 -2.86
C VAL A 140 -7.53 -7.12 -1.58
N LEU A 141 -8.44 -6.55 -0.76
CA LEU A 141 -8.06 -6.02 0.54
C LEU A 141 -7.53 -7.12 1.46
N GLU A 142 -8.27 -8.22 1.58
CA GLU A 142 -7.85 -9.42 2.33
C GLU A 142 -6.49 -9.95 1.82
N LEU A 143 -6.28 -9.96 0.50
CA LEU A 143 -5.03 -10.39 -0.13
C LEU A 143 -3.84 -9.49 0.27
N ILE A 144 -4.03 -8.17 0.33
CA ILE A 144 -2.96 -7.22 0.68
C ILE A 144 -2.63 -7.31 2.17
N GLU A 145 -3.65 -7.47 3.01
CA GLU A 145 -3.54 -7.54 4.48
C GLU A 145 -2.97 -8.90 4.94
N ASN A 146 -3.06 -9.94 4.11
CA ASN A 146 -2.54 -11.26 4.45
C ASN A 146 -0.99 -11.29 4.47
N PRO A 147 -0.35 -11.50 5.65
CA PRO A 147 1.10 -11.51 5.77
C PRO A 147 1.76 -12.75 5.16
N GLY A 148 1.00 -13.83 4.93
CA GLY A 148 1.48 -15.06 4.31
C GLY A 148 1.64 -14.98 2.78
N VAL A 149 1.21 -13.87 2.16
CA VAL A 149 1.17 -13.72 0.71
C VAL A 149 2.39 -12.97 0.18
N THR A 150 3.10 -13.60 -0.75
CA THR A 150 4.08 -12.91 -1.58
C THR A 150 3.43 -12.39 -2.85
N LEU A 151 3.30 -11.06 -2.96
CA LEU A 151 2.77 -10.41 -4.15
C LEU A 151 3.89 -10.06 -5.14
N ALA A 152 3.78 -10.61 -6.35
CA ALA A 152 4.67 -10.25 -7.44
C ALA A 152 4.47 -8.78 -7.86
N PRO A 153 5.52 -8.08 -8.37
CA PRO A 153 5.41 -6.69 -8.78
C PRO A 153 4.28 -6.42 -9.78
N PHE A 154 4.11 -7.28 -10.78
CA PHE A 154 3.03 -7.12 -11.77
C PHE A 154 1.64 -7.26 -11.14
N SER A 155 1.48 -8.09 -10.10
CA SER A 155 0.21 -8.22 -9.36
C SER A 155 -0.11 -6.94 -8.59
N LEU A 156 0.90 -6.30 -7.98
CA LEU A 156 0.72 -5.01 -7.31
C LEU A 156 0.30 -3.91 -8.30
N GLU A 157 0.95 -3.85 -9.47
CA GLU A 157 0.57 -2.91 -10.53
C GLU A 157 -0.87 -3.14 -10.98
N ARG A 158 -1.27 -4.41 -11.15
CA ARG A 158 -2.64 -4.77 -11.54
C ARG A 158 -3.68 -4.38 -10.49
N ILE A 159 -3.37 -4.58 -9.21
CA ILE A 159 -4.22 -4.14 -8.10
C ILE A 159 -4.41 -2.62 -8.14
N VAL A 160 -3.33 -1.85 -8.33
CA VAL A 160 -3.41 -0.38 -8.39
C VAL A 160 -4.19 0.08 -9.61
N GLU A 161 -4.03 -0.57 -10.76
CA GLU A 161 -4.77 -0.24 -11.97
C GLU A 161 -6.29 -0.35 -11.75
N ARG A 162 -6.75 -1.47 -11.19
CA ARG A 162 -8.17 -1.78 -10.97
C ARG A 162 -8.77 -1.05 -9.78
N HIS A 163 -8.08 -1.08 -8.65
CA HIS A 163 -8.64 -0.72 -7.35
C HIS A 163 -7.91 0.45 -6.67
N GLY A 164 -6.88 1.03 -7.30
CA GLY A 164 -6.11 2.15 -6.74
C GLY A 164 -6.91 3.45 -6.52
N ASP A 165 -8.13 3.56 -7.03
CA ASP A 165 -9.04 4.67 -6.72
C ASP A 165 -9.68 4.53 -5.31
N LEU A 166 -9.66 3.33 -4.70
CA LEU A 166 -10.18 3.08 -3.36
C LEU A 166 -9.15 3.46 -2.27
N ALA A 167 -9.56 4.31 -1.33
CA ALA A 167 -8.66 4.84 -0.30
C ALA A 167 -8.07 3.74 0.59
N VAL A 168 -8.90 2.79 1.03
CA VAL A 168 -8.48 1.68 1.90
C VAL A 168 -7.39 0.82 1.27
N ILE A 169 -7.51 0.50 -0.03
CA ILE A 169 -6.50 -0.28 -0.75
C ILE A 169 -5.19 0.50 -0.90
N ARG A 170 -5.27 1.80 -1.23
CA ARG A 170 -4.06 2.63 -1.29
C ARG A 170 -3.34 2.69 0.04
N GLU A 171 -4.07 2.87 1.12
CA GLU A 171 -3.53 2.94 2.47
C GLU A 171 -2.77 1.65 2.82
N GLN A 172 -3.40 0.49 2.63
CA GLN A 172 -2.76 -0.80 2.88
C GLN A 172 -1.53 -1.04 2.00
N LEU A 173 -1.58 -0.65 0.72
CA LEU A 173 -0.41 -0.77 -0.15
C LEU A 173 0.75 0.13 0.29
N LEU A 174 0.47 1.36 0.73
CA LEU A 174 1.49 2.33 1.16
C LEU A 174 2.17 1.95 2.48
N GLN A 175 1.55 1.12 3.31
CA GLN A 175 2.14 0.58 4.54
C GLN A 175 3.21 -0.50 4.26
N ARG A 176 3.30 -1.01 3.02
CA ARG A 176 4.27 -2.05 2.66
C ARG A 176 5.67 -1.47 2.48
N GLU A 177 6.64 -1.99 3.23
CA GLU A 177 8.03 -1.51 3.21
C GLU A 177 8.70 -1.61 1.83
N ASN A 178 8.47 -2.71 1.10
CA ASN A 178 9.12 -3.00 -0.19
C ASN A 178 8.21 -2.74 -1.39
N LEU A 179 7.39 -1.68 -1.34
CA LEU A 179 6.50 -1.32 -2.44
C LEU A 179 7.30 -0.76 -3.63
N PRO A 180 7.26 -1.35 -4.84
CA PRO A 180 8.08 -0.89 -5.97
C PRO A 180 7.83 0.57 -6.36
N ALA A 181 8.87 1.26 -6.84
CA ALA A 181 8.78 2.66 -7.28
C ALA A 181 7.72 2.90 -8.38
N SER A 182 7.54 1.97 -9.33
CA SER A 182 6.50 2.04 -10.35
C SER A 182 5.09 2.04 -9.72
N VAL A 183 4.87 1.20 -8.72
CA VAL A 183 3.61 1.10 -7.98
C VAL A 183 3.36 2.36 -7.15
N ARG A 184 4.37 2.90 -6.47
CA ARG A 184 4.29 4.19 -5.75
C ARG A 184 3.88 5.32 -6.70
N LEU A 185 4.45 5.37 -7.89
CA LEU A 185 4.12 6.36 -8.91
C LEU A 185 2.68 6.19 -9.42
N ALA A 186 2.24 4.96 -9.67
CA ALA A 186 0.87 4.66 -10.08
C ALA A 186 -0.16 5.08 -9.02
N LEU A 187 0.14 4.86 -7.74
CA LEU A 187 -0.68 5.32 -6.62
C LEU A 187 -0.75 6.86 -6.57
N ALA A 188 0.38 7.55 -6.71
CA ALA A 188 0.42 9.01 -6.76
C ALA A 188 -0.44 9.56 -7.91
N ALA A 189 -0.42 8.90 -9.07
CA ALA A 189 -1.29 9.23 -10.21
C ALA A 189 -2.77 9.03 -9.91
N LYS A 190 -3.15 7.91 -9.27
CA LYS A 190 -4.54 7.65 -8.87
C LYS A 190 -5.07 8.67 -7.86
N VAL A 191 -4.27 9.02 -6.85
CA VAL A 191 -4.62 10.05 -5.86
C VAL A 191 -4.79 11.41 -6.53
N SER A 192 -3.82 11.81 -7.36
CA SER A 192 -3.86 13.10 -8.07
C SER A 192 -5.09 13.22 -8.98
N ALA A 193 -5.41 12.16 -9.72
CA ALA A 193 -6.59 12.11 -10.57
C ALA A 193 -7.89 12.15 -9.75
N THR A 194 -7.95 11.43 -8.62
CA THR A 194 -9.12 11.42 -7.73
C THR A 194 -9.39 12.80 -7.14
N LEU A 195 -8.36 13.48 -6.63
CA LEU A 195 -8.47 14.83 -6.08
C LEU A 195 -8.86 15.85 -7.16
N ALA A 196 -8.30 15.75 -8.37
CA ALA A 196 -8.67 16.61 -9.48
C ALA A 196 -10.14 16.44 -9.90
N ARG A 197 -10.61 15.20 -10.03
CA ARG A 197 -12.03 14.91 -10.30
C ARG A 197 -12.94 15.47 -9.21
N PHE A 198 -12.57 15.28 -7.95
CA PHE A 198 -13.33 15.80 -6.81
C PHE A 198 -13.42 17.33 -6.83
N ALA A 199 -12.30 18.02 -6.98
CA ALA A 199 -12.25 19.48 -7.00
C ALA A 199 -13.02 20.08 -8.20
N ALA A 200 -12.97 19.42 -9.36
CA ALA A 200 -13.76 19.80 -10.52
C ALA A 200 -15.26 19.56 -10.32
N ALA A 201 -15.65 18.42 -9.72
CA ALA A 201 -17.06 18.10 -9.43
C ALA A 201 -17.69 19.03 -8.38
N ARG A 202 -16.86 19.69 -7.56
CA ARG A 202 -17.29 20.70 -6.58
C ARG A 202 -17.29 22.13 -7.14
N ASP A 203 -16.99 22.31 -8.43
CA ASP A 203 -16.84 23.61 -9.10
C ASP A 203 -15.81 24.54 -8.45
N TRP A 204 -14.84 24.00 -7.68
CA TRP A 204 -13.79 24.80 -7.05
C TRP A 204 -12.73 25.28 -8.06
N ILE A 205 -12.50 24.46 -9.09
CA ILE A 205 -11.56 24.71 -10.18
C ILE A 205 -12.14 24.13 -11.47
N THR A 206 -11.76 24.70 -12.61
CA THR A 206 -12.18 24.16 -13.91
C THR A 206 -11.55 22.78 -14.15
N PRO A 207 -12.22 21.87 -14.90
CA PRO A 207 -11.68 20.55 -15.19
C PRO A 207 -10.29 20.58 -15.84
N ASP A 208 -10.08 21.47 -16.82
CA ASP A 208 -8.79 21.66 -17.48
C ASP A 208 -7.68 22.08 -16.50
N ARG A 209 -7.99 22.97 -15.56
CA ARG A 209 -7.04 23.38 -14.53
C ARG A 209 -6.77 22.24 -13.54
N ALA A 210 -7.78 21.47 -13.16
CA ALA A 210 -7.64 20.32 -12.28
C ALA A 210 -6.72 19.25 -12.88
N SER A 211 -6.92 18.90 -14.16
CA SER A 211 -6.07 17.95 -14.88
C SER A 211 -4.62 18.41 -14.99
N ARG A 212 -4.39 19.70 -15.24
CA ARG A 212 -3.03 20.27 -15.25
C ARG A 212 -2.36 20.19 -13.88
N LEU A 213 -3.06 20.54 -12.80
CA LEU A 213 -2.54 20.42 -11.44
C LEU A 213 -2.23 18.96 -11.06
N ALA A 214 -3.08 18.01 -11.45
CA ALA A 214 -2.83 16.59 -11.24
C ALA A 214 -1.57 16.14 -11.98
N ALA A 215 -1.41 16.51 -13.25
CA ALA A 215 -0.21 16.19 -14.03
C ALA A 215 1.06 16.76 -13.38
N GLU A 216 1.03 18.04 -12.97
CA GLU A 216 2.14 18.69 -12.25
C GLU A 216 2.45 17.96 -10.92
N ALA A 217 1.43 17.59 -10.14
CA ALA A 217 1.62 16.84 -8.90
C ALA A 217 2.26 15.47 -9.16
N THR A 218 1.82 14.74 -10.20
CA THR A 218 2.41 13.44 -10.55
C THR A 218 3.85 13.56 -11.06
N GLU A 219 4.17 14.58 -11.86
CA GLU A 219 5.55 14.85 -12.30
C GLU A 219 6.48 15.15 -11.12
N ARG A 220 5.97 15.81 -10.07
CA ARG A 220 6.72 16.07 -8.83
C ARG A 220 6.93 14.79 -8.03
N SER A 221 5.86 14.03 -7.77
CA SER A 221 5.97 12.74 -7.08
C SER A 221 6.93 11.78 -7.78
N LEU A 222 6.97 11.77 -9.12
CA LEU A 222 7.95 10.99 -9.89
C LEU A 222 9.38 11.38 -9.51
N LEU A 223 9.70 12.67 -9.50
CA LEU A 223 11.04 13.14 -9.16
C LEU A 223 11.43 12.79 -7.73
N ASP A 224 10.51 12.95 -6.78
CA ASP A 224 10.73 12.61 -5.37
C ASP A 224 10.96 11.09 -5.20
N ILE A 225 10.11 10.26 -5.83
CA ILE A 225 10.26 8.81 -5.84
C ILE A 225 11.61 8.42 -6.47
N ALA A 226 11.99 9.04 -7.58
CA ALA A 226 13.23 8.76 -8.26
C ALA A 226 14.47 9.15 -7.44
N SER A 227 14.43 10.24 -6.65
CA SER A 227 15.54 10.59 -5.75
C SER A 227 15.71 9.61 -4.60
N LEU A 228 14.63 9.01 -4.13
CA LEU A 228 14.68 8.00 -3.07
C LEU A 228 15.09 6.62 -3.63
N SER A 229 14.97 6.41 -4.94
CA SER A 229 15.29 5.15 -5.60
C SER A 229 16.77 5.05 -5.94
N GLN A 230 17.38 3.88 -5.73
CA GLN A 230 18.80 3.63 -6.04
C GLN A 230 19.00 2.30 -6.74
N GLY A 231 20.11 2.19 -7.50
CA GLY A 231 20.53 0.95 -8.13
C GLY A 231 19.47 0.34 -9.05
N GLU A 232 19.08 -0.91 -8.76
CA GLU A 232 18.11 -1.68 -9.55
C GLU A 232 16.70 -1.08 -9.51
N GLU A 233 16.28 -0.51 -8.37
CA GLU A 233 14.96 0.11 -8.25
C GLU A 233 14.78 1.29 -9.21
N LEU A 234 15.81 2.14 -9.30
CA LEU A 234 15.81 3.26 -10.25
C LEU A 234 15.84 2.77 -11.70
N ALA A 235 16.59 1.71 -12.00
CA ALA A 235 16.63 1.11 -13.33
C ALA A 235 15.25 0.56 -13.74
N ASN A 236 14.57 -0.15 -12.82
CA ASN A 236 13.23 -0.67 -13.04
C ASN A 236 12.20 0.45 -13.22
N LEU A 237 12.29 1.53 -12.44
CA LEU A 237 11.45 2.72 -12.62
C LEU A 237 11.65 3.35 -14.00
N ILE A 238 12.91 3.54 -14.43
CA ILE A 238 13.24 4.08 -15.75
C ILE A 238 12.70 3.20 -16.88
N HIS A 239 12.85 1.87 -16.74
CA HIS A 239 12.30 0.91 -17.70
C HIS A 239 10.78 1.03 -17.79
N HIS A 240 10.09 1.07 -16.64
CA HIS A 240 8.64 1.28 -16.57
C HIS A 240 8.20 2.60 -17.22
N LEU A 241 8.93 3.70 -16.99
CA LEU A 241 8.66 4.99 -17.64
C LEU A 241 8.85 4.93 -19.16
N ARG A 242 9.78 4.12 -19.64
CA ARG A 242 9.99 3.89 -21.07
C ARG A 242 8.85 3.09 -21.69
N GLU A 243 8.47 1.97 -21.08
CA GLU A 243 7.38 1.11 -21.57
C GLU A 243 6.04 1.84 -21.59
N SER A 244 5.77 2.65 -20.57
CA SER A 244 4.57 3.49 -20.49
C SER A 244 4.61 4.76 -21.37
N GLY A 245 5.72 5.03 -22.07
CA GLY A 245 5.90 6.20 -22.92
C GLY A 245 6.02 7.54 -22.17
N GLN A 246 6.21 7.50 -20.86
CA GLN A 246 6.37 8.69 -20.01
C GLN A 246 7.81 9.23 -20.03
N LEU A 247 8.80 8.40 -20.36
CA LEU A 247 10.20 8.80 -20.47
C LEU A 247 10.43 9.67 -21.72
N ASN A 248 10.30 10.99 -21.56
CA ASN A 248 10.45 11.96 -22.65
C ASN A 248 11.46 13.07 -22.33
N ALA A 249 11.85 13.86 -23.35
CA ALA A 249 12.83 14.94 -23.21
C ALA A 249 12.43 15.98 -22.16
N GLY A 250 11.13 16.26 -22.00
CA GLY A 250 10.63 17.19 -20.99
C GLY A 250 10.87 16.69 -19.57
N LEU A 251 10.59 15.42 -19.30
CA LEU A 251 10.86 14.79 -18.00
C LEU A 251 12.35 14.73 -17.69
N VAL A 252 13.17 14.36 -18.68
CA VAL A 252 14.63 14.26 -18.50
C VAL A 252 15.27 15.64 -18.31
N LEU A 253 14.78 16.65 -19.02
CA LEU A 253 15.19 18.05 -18.79
C LEU A 253 14.75 18.52 -17.41
N ARG A 254 13.52 18.20 -16.99
CA ARG A 254 13.01 18.53 -15.65
C ARG A 254 13.89 17.90 -14.56
N ALA A 255 14.25 16.62 -14.70
CA ALA A 255 15.16 15.93 -13.78
C ALA A 255 16.49 16.66 -13.63
N LEU A 256 17.08 17.07 -14.76
CA LEU A 256 18.32 17.85 -14.79
C LEU A 256 18.16 19.22 -14.12
N LEU A 257 17.06 19.94 -14.41
CA LEU A 257 16.74 21.25 -13.83
C LEU A 257 16.33 21.18 -12.35
N SER A 258 16.01 20.00 -11.84
CA SER A 258 15.78 19.75 -10.41
C SER A 258 17.04 19.24 -9.69
N GLY A 259 18.16 19.09 -10.39
CA GLY A 259 19.40 18.57 -9.81
C GLY A 259 19.42 17.05 -9.60
N ASN A 260 18.45 16.31 -10.11
CA ASN A 260 18.43 14.85 -10.02
C ASN A 260 19.30 14.24 -11.15
N ALA A 261 20.62 14.28 -10.97
CA ALA A 261 21.57 13.70 -11.93
C ALA A 261 21.41 12.19 -12.08
N GLY A 262 21.02 11.49 -11.01
CA GLY A 262 20.79 10.04 -11.04
C GLY A 262 19.71 9.66 -12.05
N LEU A 263 18.55 10.32 -12.00
CA LEU A 263 17.46 10.12 -12.95
C LEU A 263 17.85 10.54 -14.37
N PHE A 264 18.56 11.67 -14.52
CA PHE A 264 19.05 12.15 -15.82
C PHE A 264 20.00 11.15 -16.50
N GLU A 265 21.00 10.66 -15.78
CA GLU A 265 21.98 9.70 -16.29
C GLU A 265 21.33 8.34 -16.57
N ALA A 266 20.50 7.84 -15.65
CA ALA A 266 19.79 6.58 -15.83
C ALA A 266 18.88 6.60 -17.06
N ALA A 267 18.14 7.70 -17.27
CA ALA A 267 17.33 7.89 -18.47
C ALA A 267 18.17 7.87 -19.76
N LEU A 268 19.33 8.53 -19.76
CA LEU A 268 20.21 8.53 -20.93
C LEU A 268 20.87 7.17 -21.18
N VAL A 269 21.20 6.41 -20.13
CA VAL A 269 21.67 5.02 -20.25
C VAL A 269 20.62 4.17 -20.95
N GLU A 270 19.38 4.20 -20.45
CA GLU A 270 18.27 3.41 -20.99
C GLU A 270 17.95 3.77 -22.46
N LEU A 271 17.87 5.07 -22.76
CA LEU A 271 17.51 5.55 -24.10
C LEU A 271 18.63 5.37 -25.13
N SER A 272 19.90 5.56 -24.73
CA SER A 272 21.03 5.49 -25.66
C SER A 272 21.65 4.08 -25.79
N GLY A 273 21.36 3.18 -24.83
CA GLY A 273 21.97 1.85 -24.73
C GLY A 273 23.48 1.87 -24.47
N LEU A 274 24.02 2.99 -23.96
CA LEU A 274 25.44 3.15 -23.66
C LEU A 274 25.72 2.84 -22.17
N PRO A 275 26.92 2.33 -21.83
CA PRO A 275 27.25 2.03 -20.44
C PRO A 275 27.32 3.31 -19.58
N PRO A 276 26.96 3.26 -18.28
CA PRO A 276 26.88 4.44 -17.40
C PRO A 276 28.13 5.33 -17.41
N ARG A 277 29.32 4.73 -17.34
CA ARG A 277 30.60 5.46 -17.39
C ARG A 277 30.76 6.29 -18.66
N ARG A 278 30.27 5.79 -19.80
CA ARG A 278 30.35 6.49 -21.09
C ARG A 278 29.31 7.60 -21.18
N VAL A 279 28.11 7.37 -20.63
CA VAL A 279 27.06 8.40 -20.52
C VAL A 279 27.57 9.56 -19.69
N ALA A 280 28.09 9.33 -18.48
CA ALA A 280 28.64 10.37 -17.62
C ALA A 280 29.77 11.16 -18.31
N ALA A 281 30.71 10.46 -18.97
CA ALA A 281 31.81 11.11 -19.69
C ALA A 281 31.36 11.97 -20.88
N LEU A 282 30.26 11.59 -21.57
CA LEU A 282 29.70 12.35 -22.68
C LEU A 282 28.79 13.49 -22.20
N ALA A 283 28.02 13.26 -21.14
CA ALA A 283 27.07 14.20 -20.59
C ALA A 283 27.76 15.42 -19.96
N TYR A 284 28.81 15.19 -19.16
CA TYR A 284 29.56 16.24 -18.48
C TYR A 284 30.93 16.54 -19.10
N GLY A 285 31.24 15.88 -20.23
CA GLY A 285 32.48 16.09 -20.98
C GLY A 285 32.53 17.44 -21.69
N ARG A 286 33.73 17.82 -22.15
CA ARG A 286 33.92 19.00 -22.99
C ARG A 286 33.65 18.65 -24.47
N GLY A 287 32.99 19.55 -25.19
CA GLY A 287 32.76 19.44 -26.64
C GLY A 287 31.36 18.93 -27.01
N ALA A 288 31.19 18.44 -28.24
CA ALA A 288 29.89 18.01 -28.79
C ALA A 288 29.41 16.63 -28.31
N GLY A 289 29.97 16.11 -27.20
CA GLY A 289 29.63 14.78 -26.66
C GLY A 289 28.18 14.69 -26.20
N LEU A 290 27.69 15.74 -25.53
CA LEU A 290 26.30 15.85 -25.07
C LEU A 290 25.32 15.83 -26.25
N ASP A 291 25.57 16.62 -27.29
CA ASP A 291 24.69 16.67 -28.47
C ASP A 291 24.55 15.30 -29.15
N ALA A 292 25.67 14.60 -29.32
CA ALA A 292 25.68 13.26 -29.90
C ALA A 292 24.94 12.25 -29.02
N LEU A 293 25.06 12.38 -27.70
CA LEU A 293 24.34 11.54 -26.75
C LEU A 293 22.83 11.78 -26.78
N LEU A 294 22.38 13.04 -26.76
CA LEU A 294 20.96 13.42 -26.82
C LEU A 294 20.33 12.98 -28.15
N THR A 295 21.06 13.14 -29.26
CA THR A 295 20.63 12.65 -30.58
C THR A 295 20.47 11.13 -30.58
N LYS A 296 21.42 10.40 -29.98
CA LYS A 296 21.36 8.95 -29.87
C LYS A 296 20.24 8.47 -28.94
N ALA A 297 19.93 9.23 -27.88
CA ALA A 297 18.79 9.00 -27.00
C ALA A 297 17.43 9.32 -27.66
N GLY A 298 17.43 9.84 -28.91
CA GLY A 298 16.21 10.11 -29.67
C GLY A 298 15.54 11.44 -29.34
N PHE A 299 16.22 12.36 -28.64
CA PHE A 299 15.64 13.66 -28.32
C PHE A 299 15.61 14.62 -29.51
N PRO A 300 14.60 15.51 -29.61
CA PRO A 300 14.55 16.51 -30.66
C PRO A 300 15.72 17.49 -30.58
N ALA A 301 16.30 17.85 -31.72
CA ALA A 301 17.40 18.82 -31.82
C ALA A 301 17.07 20.19 -31.18
N SER A 302 15.79 20.58 -31.16
CA SER A 302 15.32 21.80 -30.50
C SER A 302 15.59 21.82 -29.00
N THR A 303 15.68 20.66 -28.34
CA THR A 303 15.90 20.55 -26.89
C THR A 303 17.36 20.64 -26.47
N VAL A 304 18.30 20.44 -27.41
CA VAL A 304 19.75 20.40 -27.15
C VAL A 304 20.29 21.68 -26.48
N PRO A 305 19.90 22.90 -26.89
CA PRO A 305 20.32 24.13 -26.22
C PRO A 305 19.97 24.16 -24.73
N ALA A 306 18.77 23.72 -24.36
CA ALA A 306 18.33 23.71 -22.98
C ALA A 306 19.15 22.74 -22.11
N PHE A 307 19.40 21.52 -22.62
CA PHE A 307 20.26 20.56 -21.93
C PHE A 307 21.69 21.08 -21.78
N ARG A 308 22.25 21.69 -22.81
CA ARG A 308 23.60 22.28 -22.75
C ARG A 308 23.68 23.40 -21.71
N ALA A 309 22.73 24.30 -21.71
CA ALA A 309 22.66 25.40 -20.75
C ALA A 309 22.55 24.86 -19.30
N ALA A 310 21.71 23.83 -19.09
CA ALA A 310 21.53 23.21 -17.79
C ALA A 310 22.81 22.49 -17.29
N VAL A 311 23.44 21.67 -18.15
CA VAL A 311 24.72 21.01 -17.80
C VAL A 311 25.83 22.04 -17.52
N ALA A 312 25.93 23.09 -18.33
CA ALA A 312 26.90 24.16 -18.10
C ALA A 312 26.66 24.86 -16.76
N ALA A 313 25.40 25.14 -16.41
CA ALA A 313 25.05 25.71 -15.12
C ALA A 313 25.44 24.79 -13.95
N ILE A 314 25.20 23.48 -14.06
CA ILE A 314 25.60 22.50 -13.03
C ILE A 314 27.11 22.47 -12.84
N LEU A 315 27.89 22.49 -13.93
CA LEU A 315 29.36 22.48 -13.88
C LEU A 315 29.95 23.78 -13.32
N GLU A 316 29.28 24.92 -13.50
CA GLU A 316 29.71 26.22 -12.96
C GLU A 316 29.36 26.41 -11.48
N ILE A 317 28.15 26.02 -11.08
CA ILE A 317 27.62 26.26 -9.73
C ILE A 317 28.13 25.19 -8.75
N GLY A 318 28.51 24.02 -9.26
CA GLY A 318 28.71 22.82 -8.44
C GLY A 318 27.37 22.25 -7.97
N PHE A 319 27.36 20.95 -7.63
CA PHE A 319 26.19 20.34 -6.99
C PHE A 319 26.01 20.99 -5.61
N VAL A 320 25.14 21.99 -5.52
CA VAL A 320 24.63 22.45 -4.22
C VAL A 320 23.63 21.39 -3.79
N ASP A 321 24.04 20.56 -2.83
CA ASP A 321 23.15 19.58 -2.21
C ASP A 321 21.91 20.32 -1.72
N THR A 322 20.73 19.89 -2.17
CA THR A 322 19.45 20.45 -1.73
C THR A 322 19.34 20.25 -0.23
N GLN A 323 19.45 21.33 0.54
CA GLN A 323 19.52 21.33 2.01
C GLN A 323 18.29 20.69 2.71
N ASP A 324 17.21 20.42 1.98
CA ASP A 324 15.95 19.90 2.53
C ASP A 324 15.52 18.52 2.00
N GLY A 325 16.35 17.83 1.21
CA GLY A 325 16.03 16.48 0.70
C GLY A 325 14.87 16.37 -0.30
N ILE A 326 14.14 17.46 -0.58
CA ILE A 326 13.05 17.50 -1.58
C ILE A 326 13.58 17.89 -2.95
N VAL A 327 13.31 17.06 -3.97
CA VAL A 327 13.72 17.35 -5.35
C VAL A 327 12.75 18.33 -6.00
N ARG A 328 13.21 19.56 -6.17
CA ARG A 328 12.44 20.64 -6.80
C ARG A 328 13.22 21.31 -7.91
N LEU A 329 12.50 21.93 -8.84
CA LEU A 329 13.08 22.77 -9.88
C LEU A 329 13.86 23.92 -9.23
N GLN A 330 15.15 24.03 -9.54
CA GLN A 330 15.99 25.10 -9.02
C GLN A 330 15.73 26.37 -9.81
N ARG A 331 15.02 27.34 -9.22
CA ARG A 331 14.59 28.58 -9.89
C ARG A 331 15.71 29.28 -10.64
N ARG A 332 16.88 29.46 -10.01
CA ARG A 332 18.06 30.09 -10.64
C ARG A 332 18.53 29.36 -11.89
N MET A 333 18.51 28.02 -11.87
CA MET A 333 18.91 27.21 -13.01
C MET A 333 17.87 27.30 -14.13
N VAL A 334 16.57 27.23 -13.80
CA VAL A 334 15.49 27.36 -14.79
C VAL A 334 15.50 28.74 -15.46
N GLU A 335 15.62 29.82 -14.69
CA GLU A 335 15.66 31.20 -15.22
C GLU A 335 16.88 31.42 -16.13
N ARG A 336 18.04 30.87 -15.76
CA ARG A 336 19.26 30.94 -16.59
C ARG A 336 19.09 30.19 -17.91
N VAL A 337 18.58 28.96 -17.86
CA VAL A 337 18.35 28.13 -19.05
C VAL A 337 17.32 28.77 -19.97
N LEU A 338 16.24 29.32 -19.40
CA LEU A 338 15.23 30.07 -20.14
C LEU A 338 15.83 31.29 -20.85
N THR A 339 16.61 32.12 -20.13
CA THR A 339 17.25 33.32 -20.69
C THR A 339 18.18 32.97 -21.86
N GLN A 340 18.94 31.88 -21.73
CA GLN A 340 19.83 31.42 -22.79
C GLN A 340 19.06 30.91 -24.01
N CYS A 341 18.01 30.11 -23.81
CA CYS A 341 17.19 29.61 -24.92
C CYS A 341 16.41 30.71 -25.64
N GLU A 342 15.94 31.74 -24.93
CA GLU A 342 15.28 32.90 -25.54
C GLU A 342 16.20 33.67 -26.50
N SER A 343 17.52 33.62 -26.28
CA SER A 343 18.49 34.28 -27.17
C SER A 343 18.76 33.53 -28.47
N GLU A 344 18.49 32.21 -28.51
CA GLU A 344 18.81 31.32 -29.64
C GLU A 344 17.59 31.01 -30.53
N VAL A 345 16.37 31.14 -29.99
CA VAL A 345 15.12 30.73 -30.66
C VAL A 345 14.48 31.88 -31.43
N THR A 346 14.02 31.59 -32.66
CA THR A 346 13.43 32.61 -33.57
C THR A 346 11.94 32.89 -33.30
N SER A 347 11.21 32.02 -32.58
CA SER A 347 9.76 32.15 -32.34
C SER A 347 9.39 32.03 -30.86
N ALA A 348 8.58 32.97 -30.36
CA ALA A 348 8.09 32.98 -28.98
C ALA A 348 7.15 31.81 -28.62
N HIS A 349 6.65 31.08 -29.62
CA HIS A 349 5.74 29.93 -29.48
C HIS A 349 6.45 28.57 -29.61
N ASP A 350 7.77 28.54 -29.51
CA ASP A 350 8.50 27.27 -29.47
C ASP A 350 8.01 26.42 -28.28
N PRO A 351 7.60 25.15 -28.49
CA PRO A 351 7.16 24.26 -27.42
C PRO A 351 8.16 24.15 -26.25
N LEU A 352 9.45 24.25 -26.52
CA LEU A 352 10.48 24.26 -25.49
C LEU A 352 10.41 25.52 -24.62
N LEU A 353 10.24 26.70 -25.22
CA LEU A 353 10.11 27.95 -24.45
C LEU A 353 8.83 27.96 -23.62
N VAL A 354 7.74 27.40 -24.14
CA VAL A 354 6.49 27.22 -23.37
C VAL A 354 6.71 26.32 -22.16
N LEU A 355 7.43 25.19 -22.34
CA LEU A 355 7.77 24.28 -21.25
C LEU A 355 8.68 24.95 -20.21
N LEU A 356 9.74 25.64 -20.63
CA LEU A 356 10.67 26.33 -19.73
C LEU A 356 10.00 27.47 -18.95
N ARG A 357 9.09 28.22 -19.58
CA ARG A 357 8.27 29.23 -18.89
C ARG A 357 7.34 28.60 -17.86
N ARG A 358 6.75 27.44 -18.17
CA ARG A 358 5.95 26.67 -17.21
C ARG A 358 6.80 26.27 -16.00
N PHE A 359 7.99 25.72 -16.23
CA PHE A 359 8.94 25.38 -15.16
C PHE A 359 9.39 26.60 -14.35
N ALA A 360 9.60 27.75 -14.99
CA ALA A 360 10.00 28.97 -14.29
C ALA A 360 8.90 29.48 -13.36
N VAL A 361 7.65 29.48 -13.82
CA VAL A 361 6.48 29.84 -12.99
C VAL A 361 6.31 28.86 -11.84
N GLU A 362 6.48 27.56 -12.10
CA GLU A 362 6.39 26.53 -11.07
C GLU A 362 7.47 26.71 -10.00
N ALA A 363 8.74 26.83 -10.40
CA ALA A 363 9.86 27.04 -9.49
C ALA A 363 9.69 28.32 -8.65
N ALA A 364 9.23 29.42 -9.27
CA ALA A 364 8.96 30.66 -8.54
C ALA A 364 7.83 30.53 -7.52
N ARG A 365 6.76 29.76 -7.84
CA ARG A 365 5.66 29.49 -6.90
C ARG A 365 6.12 28.61 -5.75
N GLU A 366 6.98 27.63 -6.01
CA GLU A 366 7.48 26.73 -4.98
C GLU A 366 8.44 27.43 -4.02
N ASP A 367 9.38 28.21 -4.54
CA ASP A 367 10.27 29.04 -3.71
C ASP A 367 9.47 30.02 -2.84
N ALA A 368 8.39 30.61 -3.39
CA ALA A 368 7.52 31.50 -2.63
C ALA A 368 6.76 30.77 -1.50
N ARG A 369 6.30 29.53 -1.73
CA ARG A 369 5.66 28.72 -0.69
C ARG A 369 6.62 28.39 0.44
N LEU A 370 7.81 27.92 0.11
CA LEU A 370 8.82 27.56 1.11
C LEU A 370 9.25 28.77 1.92
N PHE A 371 9.46 29.93 1.27
CA PHE A 371 9.71 31.17 1.99
C PHE A 371 8.55 31.53 2.95
N CYS A 372 7.29 31.35 2.53
CA CYS A 372 6.13 31.56 3.41
C CYS A 372 6.09 30.56 4.59
N ASP A 373 6.39 29.29 4.36
CA ASP A 373 6.37 28.26 5.40
C ASP A 373 7.53 28.45 6.40
N GLU A 374 8.73 28.77 5.92
CA GLU A 374 9.90 29.14 6.73
C GLU A 374 9.62 30.39 7.58
N THR A 375 9.00 31.42 6.99
CA THR A 375 8.65 32.64 7.74
C THR A 375 7.54 32.38 8.75
N ALA A 376 6.54 31.55 8.44
CA ALA A 376 5.48 31.18 9.38
C ALA A 376 6.04 30.40 10.58
N THR A 377 6.87 29.39 10.33
CA THR A 377 7.54 28.61 11.40
C THR A 377 8.48 29.48 12.25
N GLN A 378 9.19 30.43 11.63
CA GLN A 378 10.02 31.39 12.36
C GLN A 378 9.19 32.33 13.24
N ILE A 379 8.04 32.82 12.75
CA ILE A 379 7.12 33.65 13.53
C ILE A 379 6.53 32.86 14.71
N ASP A 380 6.14 31.61 14.50
CA ASP A 380 5.62 30.75 15.57
C ASP A 380 6.69 30.43 16.62
N ALA A 381 7.94 30.18 16.20
CA ALA A 381 9.07 30.02 17.10
C ALA A 381 9.38 31.31 17.88
N GLN A 382 9.34 32.48 17.23
CA GLN A 382 9.52 33.78 17.88
C GLN A 382 8.41 34.06 18.90
N ARG A 383 7.16 33.77 18.57
CA ARG A 383 6.03 33.86 19.51
C ARG A 383 6.21 32.94 20.71
N PHE A 384 6.68 31.73 20.49
CA PHE A 384 6.96 30.78 21.57
C PHE A 384 8.07 31.29 22.51
N VAL A 385 9.16 31.85 21.96
CA VAL A 385 10.23 32.48 22.76
C VAL A 385 9.71 33.70 23.52
N GLN A 386 8.93 34.57 22.87
CA GLN A 386 8.32 35.74 23.51
C GLN A 386 7.40 35.34 24.67
N MET A 387 6.61 34.26 24.53
CA MET A 387 5.79 33.73 25.63
C MET A 387 6.63 33.22 26.81
N ILE A 388 7.81 32.65 26.57
CA ILE A 388 8.74 32.24 27.64
C ILE A 388 9.36 33.46 28.33
N GLU A 389 9.77 34.47 27.56
CA GLU A 389 10.33 35.72 28.09
C GLU A 389 9.30 36.52 28.91
N ASP A 390 8.05 36.62 28.43
CA ASP A 390 6.94 37.27 29.14
C ASP A 390 6.52 36.51 30.41
N ALA A 391 6.80 35.19 30.48
CA ALA A 391 6.55 34.35 31.64
C ALA A 391 7.72 34.34 32.64
N ALA A 392 8.87 34.93 32.30
CA ALA A 392 9.98 35.09 33.24
C ALA A 392 9.62 36.18 34.28
N PRO A 393 9.72 35.90 35.59
CA PRO A 393 9.39 36.90 36.61
C PRO A 393 10.36 38.08 36.49
N VAL A 394 9.79 39.28 36.34
CA VAL A 394 10.51 40.56 36.44
C VAL A 394 11.24 40.57 37.78
N GLU A 395 12.57 40.74 37.76
CA GLU A 395 13.36 40.94 38.98
C GLU A 395 12.79 42.17 39.70
N ASP A 396 12.14 41.92 40.84
CA ASP A 396 11.58 42.95 41.70
C ASP A 396 12.72 43.62 42.47
N ASP A 397 12.89 44.92 42.24
CA ASP A 397 13.81 45.82 42.95
C ASP A 397 13.50 45.78 44.46
N CYS A 398 14.14 44.87 45.19
CA CYS A 398 14.12 44.88 46.64
C CYS A 398 15.49 45.32 47.18
N SER A 399 15.57 46.61 47.48
CA SER A 399 16.62 47.19 48.33
C SER A 399 16.63 46.51 49.70
N TYR A 400 17.76 45.94 50.10
CA TYR A 400 18.09 45.74 51.51
C TYR A 400 19.51 46.23 51.75
N ASP A 401 19.59 47.48 52.22
CA ASP A 401 20.76 48.05 52.85
C ASP A 401 20.80 47.63 54.32
N GLU A 402 22.01 47.35 54.79
CA GLU A 402 22.49 47.27 56.18
C GLU A 402 22.16 46.05 57.09
N MET A 403 23.20 45.22 57.26
CA MET A 403 24.04 45.11 58.48
C MET A 403 24.11 43.76 59.25
N MET A 404 25.37 43.32 59.40
CA MET A 404 26.00 42.48 60.44
C MET A 404 26.09 40.95 60.28
N ALA A 405 27.27 40.54 59.79
CA ALA A 405 28.30 39.72 60.46
C ALA A 405 28.00 38.30 61.02
N GLU A 406 28.82 37.36 60.50
CA GLU A 406 29.47 36.19 61.13
C GLU A 406 28.57 35.04 61.67
N ASP A 407 28.61 33.87 61.02
CA ASP A 407 29.55 32.77 61.37
C ASP A 407 29.36 31.55 60.42
N ASP A 408 30.45 30.80 60.23
CA ASP A 408 30.62 29.59 59.42
C ASP A 408 29.70 28.41 59.82
N GLU A 409 29.23 27.61 58.84
CA GLU A 409 29.53 26.17 58.68
C GLU A 409 28.55 25.45 57.70
N ASP A 410 29.14 24.55 56.91
CA ASP A 410 28.60 23.37 56.21
C ASP A 410 27.58 23.49 55.06
N ILE A 411 28.10 23.43 53.82
CA ILE A 411 27.36 23.04 52.60
C ILE A 411 27.86 21.66 52.14
N VAL A 412 26.97 20.67 52.13
CA VAL A 412 27.20 19.34 51.54
C VAL A 412 26.44 19.24 50.21
N PHE A 413 27.18 18.80 49.18
CA PHE A 413 26.75 18.60 47.80
C PHE A 413 25.58 17.60 47.64
N VAL A 414 24.67 17.87 46.70
CA VAL A 414 23.75 16.88 46.15
C VAL A 414 24.02 16.74 44.65
N ASP A 415 24.61 15.61 44.27
CA ASP A 415 24.81 15.18 42.87
C ASP A 415 23.52 14.59 42.27
N SER A 416 23.37 14.80 40.95
CA SER A 416 22.27 14.30 40.12
C SER A 416 22.27 12.77 39.98
N PRO A 417 21.10 12.10 39.84
CA PRO A 417 21.03 10.67 39.59
C PRO A 417 21.19 10.31 38.09
N PRO A 418 21.80 9.15 37.74
CA PRO A 418 22.10 8.76 36.37
C PRO A 418 21.01 7.88 35.70
N LEU A 419 21.10 7.78 34.37
CA LEU A 419 20.31 6.92 33.48
C LEU A 419 20.42 5.42 33.80
N ALA A 420 19.29 4.69 33.65
CA ALA A 420 19.21 3.23 33.77
C ALA A 420 19.35 2.49 32.42
N PRO A 421 19.74 1.19 32.42
CA PRO A 421 20.29 0.48 31.26
C PRO A 421 19.39 -0.65 30.68
N ARG A 422 19.93 -1.23 29.59
CA ARG A 422 19.45 -2.34 28.72
C ARG A 422 18.85 -3.57 29.43
N LEU A 423 17.87 -4.18 28.77
CA LEU A 423 17.26 -5.47 29.07
C LEU A 423 17.92 -6.59 28.25
N ASP A 424 18.31 -7.68 28.90
CA ASP A 424 18.39 -9.04 28.33
C ASP A 424 17.89 -10.03 29.41
N ASP A 425 16.86 -10.78 29.01
CA ASP A 425 16.37 -12.13 29.33
C ASP A 425 16.33 -12.79 30.74
N GLU A 426 15.20 -13.49 30.88
CA GLU A 426 14.83 -14.68 31.67
C GLU A 426 14.18 -14.55 33.07
N ASN A 427 12.93 -15.04 33.09
CA ASN A 427 12.23 -15.86 34.09
C ASN A 427 11.42 -15.23 35.24
N GLU A 428 10.12 -15.59 35.17
CA GLU A 428 9.31 -16.18 36.25
C GLU A 428 8.83 -15.25 37.39
N PHE A 429 7.55 -14.86 37.37
CA PHE A 429 6.52 -15.33 38.32
C PHE A 429 5.21 -14.51 38.21
N SER A 430 4.13 -15.25 37.99
CA SER A 430 2.78 -15.18 38.58
C SER A 430 2.28 -13.85 39.20
N TYR A 431 1.13 -13.38 38.69
CA TYR A 431 0.15 -12.62 39.48
C TYR A 431 -1.26 -13.20 39.30
N GLU A 432 -1.82 -13.70 40.39
CA GLU A 432 -3.25 -13.91 40.59
C GLU A 432 -3.96 -12.54 40.66
N SER A 433 -5.14 -12.43 40.06
CA SER A 433 -6.11 -11.38 40.37
C SER A 433 -7.52 -11.92 40.17
N GLU A 434 -8.26 -11.93 41.28
CA GLU A 434 -9.67 -12.27 41.43
C GLU A 434 -10.57 -11.35 40.60
N PHE A 435 -11.51 -11.92 39.83
CA PHE A 435 -12.79 -11.29 39.45
C PHE A 435 -13.79 -12.40 39.08
N ASP A 436 -14.57 -12.81 40.09
CA ASP A 436 -15.82 -13.55 39.94
C ASP A 436 -16.95 -12.54 39.68
N ASP A 437 -17.66 -12.70 38.56
CA ASP A 437 -19.11 -12.43 38.44
C ASP A 437 -19.60 -12.82 37.03
N TYR A 438 -20.04 -14.07 36.88
CA TYR A 438 -20.84 -14.52 35.73
C TYR A 438 -22.23 -14.93 36.24
N ALA A 439 -23.25 -14.17 35.83
CA ALA A 439 -24.64 -14.58 35.92
C ALA A 439 -25.00 -15.52 34.74
N PRO A 440 -25.80 -16.57 34.95
CA PRO A 440 -26.17 -17.51 33.88
C PRO A 440 -27.27 -16.93 33.00
N LEU A 441 -27.11 -17.05 31.67
CA LEU A 441 -28.17 -16.76 30.70
C LEU A 441 -29.12 -17.95 30.59
N ASP A 442 -30.40 -17.59 30.54
CA ASP A 442 -31.61 -18.39 30.66
C ASP A 442 -31.80 -19.44 29.55
N GLU A 443 -32.19 -20.65 29.95
CA GLU A 443 -32.74 -21.70 29.09
C GLU A 443 -34.16 -21.29 28.67
N ASN A 444 -34.33 -20.51 27.58
CA ASN A 444 -35.53 -20.45 26.73
C ASN A 444 -35.47 -19.29 25.72
N TYR A 445 -34.69 -19.43 24.64
CA TYR A 445 -34.95 -18.64 23.44
C TYR A 445 -35.28 -19.58 22.27
N ALA A 446 -36.58 -19.73 22.05
CA ALA A 446 -37.15 -20.46 20.94
C ALA A 446 -36.88 -19.70 19.63
N ALA A 447 -36.21 -20.34 18.69
CA ALA A 447 -36.12 -19.89 17.31
C ALA A 447 -37.49 -20.00 16.65
N SER A 448 -38.08 -18.85 16.30
CA SER A 448 -39.17 -18.79 15.32
C SER A 448 -38.57 -18.35 13.99
N ASN A 449 -38.59 -19.27 13.02
CA ASN A 449 -38.49 -18.93 11.61
C ASN A 449 -39.80 -18.24 11.21
N ASP A 450 -39.72 -17.02 10.69
CA ASP A 450 -40.58 -16.60 9.58
C ASP A 450 -39.99 -15.38 8.85
N GLU A 451 -40.11 -15.46 7.52
CA GLU A 451 -40.07 -14.40 6.50
C GLU A 451 -38.74 -13.69 6.16
N TYR A 452 -38.21 -14.07 4.99
CA TYR A 452 -37.25 -13.32 4.19
C TYR A 452 -37.78 -11.89 3.92
N ALA A 453 -37.27 -10.91 4.65
CA ALA A 453 -37.29 -9.51 4.24
C ALA A 453 -36.01 -9.20 3.46
N VAL A 454 -36.17 -8.79 2.21
CA VAL A 454 -35.10 -8.21 1.39
C VAL A 454 -34.56 -6.98 2.12
N ILE A 455 -33.32 -7.03 2.61
CA ILE A 455 -32.67 -5.91 3.28
C ILE A 455 -32.17 -4.94 2.21
N GLU A 456 -33.04 -4.02 1.78
CA GLU A 456 -32.60 -2.76 1.18
C GLU A 456 -31.94 -1.92 2.29
N GLY A 457 -30.62 -1.72 2.21
CA GLY A 457 -29.91 -0.90 3.20
C GLY A 457 -28.44 -1.26 3.45
N LEU A 458 -27.91 -2.33 2.86
CA LEU A 458 -26.52 -2.77 3.06
C LEU A 458 -25.48 -1.66 2.81
N ASP A 459 -25.74 -0.79 1.81
CA ASP A 459 -24.89 0.36 1.50
C ASP A 459 -24.88 1.42 2.62
N ALA A 460 -25.98 1.56 3.37
CA ALA A 460 -26.08 2.50 4.49
C ALA A 460 -25.33 2.00 5.73
N GLU A 461 -25.31 0.68 5.95
CA GLU A 461 -24.62 0.04 7.06
C GLU A 461 -23.10 0.05 6.85
N ILE A 462 -22.65 -0.20 5.61
CA ILE A 462 -21.24 -0.04 5.22
C ILE A 462 -20.82 1.44 5.33
N ALA A 463 -21.67 2.38 4.93
CA ALA A 463 -21.40 3.82 5.06
C ALA A 463 -21.40 4.31 6.53
N GLN A 464 -22.02 3.57 7.45
CA GLN A 464 -22.01 3.86 8.89
C GLN A 464 -20.71 3.37 9.51
N ILE A 465 -20.27 2.14 9.20
CA ILE A 465 -19.01 1.56 9.67
C ILE A 465 -17.80 2.39 9.20
N VAL A 466 -17.84 2.88 7.96
CA VAL A 466 -16.78 3.76 7.42
C VAL A 466 -16.77 5.13 8.12
N ARG A 467 -17.93 5.66 8.54
CA ARG A 467 -18.00 6.93 9.26
C ARG A 467 -17.51 6.82 10.71
N GLU A 468 -17.79 5.71 11.38
CA GLU A 468 -17.35 5.48 12.75
C GLU A 468 -15.83 5.26 12.85
N ARG A 469 -15.20 4.66 11.83
CA ARG A 469 -13.73 4.54 11.74
C ARG A 469 -12.99 5.81 11.34
N ILE A 470 -13.66 6.79 10.74
CA ILE A 470 -13.05 8.10 10.39
C ILE A 470 -13.10 9.08 11.58
N ALA A 471 -13.94 8.82 12.59
CA ALA A 471 -14.13 9.69 13.75
C ALA A 471 -13.32 9.29 15.00
N ALA A 472 -12.71 8.10 14.98
CA ALA A 472 -11.74 7.62 15.98
C ALA A 472 -10.31 7.85 15.45
#